data_AF-A0A543KS91-F1
#
_entry.id   AF-A0A543KS91-F1
#
_cell.length_a   1.000
_cell.length_b   1.000
_cell.length_c   1.000
_cell.angle_alpha   90.00
_cell.angle_beta   90.00
_cell.angle_gamma   90.00
#
_symmetry.space_group_name_H-M   'P 1'
#
loop_
_entity.id
_entity.type
_entity.pdbx_description
1 polymer ?
#
loop_
_entity_poly.entity_id
_entity_poly.type
_entity_poly.pdbx_seq_one_letter_code
_entity_poly.pdbx_strand_id
1 'polypeptide(L)'
;MPGGKDVTHWVTERFTLTYVPEWRATSLQWEQMLNSNPSETASAAGVPLALLQERAVTAEMLNSALRAKLIGRVDEEFEQRELGDSSIAALARLLEGRQYETALQMAQRFHEAQPQATHFAMAYAFCLIPINAARARSSLENFQPSEGSIGATIREINLASCALIDRNLDKAAEHVASIVTESDSAAWLWDPVSLVLGEPALRTLGGGGGVEAAGDEEHAESVVVVVAEAAGDAAGEFDEAVHGLGAAVG
;
A
#
# COMPACT_ATOMS: atom_id res chain seq x y z
N MET A 1 32.84 23.34 11.20
CA MET A 1 33.79 23.77 10.15
C MET A 1 33.28 25.05 9.51
N PRO A 2 34.15 25.87 8.86
CA PRO A 2 33.77 27.14 8.26
C PRO A 2 32.59 27.05 7.28
N GLY A 3 32.49 25.96 6.51
CA GLY A 3 31.41 25.73 5.53
C GLY A 3 30.09 25.20 6.08
N GLY A 4 29.85 25.28 7.39
CA GLY A 4 28.56 24.93 7.98
C GLY A 4 28.28 23.43 8.14
N LYS A 5 27.00 23.10 8.35
CA LYS A 5 26.53 21.73 8.68
C LYS A 5 26.74 20.76 7.51
N ASP A 6 26.48 21.19 6.28
CA ASP A 6 26.55 20.32 5.10
C ASP A 6 27.98 19.90 4.77
N VAL A 7 28.95 20.82 4.88
CA VAL A 7 30.38 20.49 4.75
C VAL A 7 30.80 19.49 5.82
N THR A 8 30.34 19.67 7.05
CA THR A 8 30.69 18.77 8.15
C THR A 8 30.16 17.35 7.88
N HIS A 9 28.94 17.22 7.38
CA HIS A 9 28.38 15.94 6.96
C HIS A 9 29.17 15.33 5.79
N TRP A 10 29.44 16.11 4.75
CA TRP A 10 30.22 15.64 3.60
C TRP A 10 31.60 15.12 3.99
N VAL A 11 32.36 15.88 4.77
CA VAL A 11 33.69 15.46 5.24
C VAL A 11 33.59 14.20 6.09
N THR A 12 32.59 14.13 6.98
CA THR A 12 32.37 12.94 7.80
C THR A 12 32.09 11.72 6.92
N GLU A 13 31.11 11.81 6.02
CA GLU A 13 30.72 10.73 5.12
C GLU A 13 31.89 10.28 4.21
N ARG A 14 32.72 11.23 3.75
CA ARG A 14 33.93 10.93 2.96
C ARG A 14 34.90 9.99 3.68
N PHE A 15 35.11 10.24 4.98
CA PHE A 15 36.08 9.50 5.78
C PHE A 15 35.49 8.28 6.49
N THR A 16 34.16 8.19 6.64
CA THR A 16 33.52 7.10 7.39
C THR A 16 32.72 6.12 6.54
N LEU A 17 32.16 6.52 5.39
CA LEU A 17 31.28 5.68 4.58
C LEU A 17 31.98 5.15 3.33
N THR A 18 32.00 3.83 3.17
CA THR A 18 32.66 3.16 2.04
C THR A 18 31.93 3.41 0.71
N TYR A 19 30.61 3.42 0.69
CA TYR A 19 29.83 3.46 -0.55
C TYR A 19 29.26 4.85 -0.83
N VAL A 20 29.60 5.42 -1.98
CA VAL A 20 29.16 6.77 -2.42
C VAL A 20 27.62 6.89 -2.52
N PRO A 21 26.84 5.87 -2.96
CA PRO A 21 25.38 5.95 -2.98
C PRO A 21 24.71 6.16 -1.61
N GLU A 22 25.39 5.81 -0.52
CA GLU A 22 24.88 5.98 0.85
C GLU A 22 24.98 7.45 1.32
N TRP A 23 25.80 8.25 0.66
CA TRP A 23 26.03 9.65 1.02
C TRP A 23 24.78 10.50 0.80
N ARG A 24 24.69 11.61 1.53
CA ARG A 24 23.60 12.58 1.35
C ARG A 24 23.72 13.29 0.00
N ALA A 25 22.58 13.73 -0.53
CA ALA A 25 22.55 14.52 -1.77
C ALA A 25 23.39 15.80 -1.69
N THR A 26 23.37 16.49 -0.54
CA THR A 26 24.21 17.67 -0.32
C THR A 26 25.69 17.31 -0.26
N SER A 27 26.07 16.16 0.28
CA SER A 27 27.45 15.66 0.25
C SER A 27 27.93 15.34 -1.17
N LEU A 28 27.05 14.79 -2.02
CA LEU A 28 27.37 14.55 -3.42
C LEU A 28 27.61 15.86 -4.20
N GLN A 29 26.89 16.93 -3.86
CA GLN A 29 27.12 18.27 -4.44
C GLN A 29 28.49 18.84 -4.03
N TRP A 30 28.86 18.71 -2.75
CA TRP A 30 30.20 19.11 -2.28
C TRP A 30 31.31 18.30 -2.93
N GLU A 31 31.09 17.01 -3.11
CA GLU A 31 32.03 16.13 -3.82
C GLU A 31 32.19 16.51 -5.30
N GLN A 32 31.09 16.92 -5.95
CA GLN A 32 31.14 17.46 -7.30
C GLN A 32 31.95 18.75 -7.36
N MET A 33 31.79 19.65 -6.38
CA MET A 33 32.61 20.87 -6.26
C MET A 33 34.09 20.54 -6.06
N LEU A 34 34.42 19.54 -5.23
CA LEU A 34 35.79 19.08 -5.04
C LEU A 34 36.40 18.58 -6.37
N ASN A 35 35.64 17.84 -7.17
CA ASN A 35 36.09 17.35 -8.48
C ASN A 35 36.29 18.46 -9.51
N SER A 36 35.48 19.53 -9.47
CA SER A 36 35.60 20.66 -10.40
C SER A 36 36.67 21.66 -9.97
N ASN A 37 36.70 22.04 -8.69
CA ASN A 37 37.58 23.06 -8.11
C ASN A 37 38.19 22.58 -6.78
N PRO A 38 39.23 21.72 -6.81
CA PRO A 38 39.71 21.05 -5.62
C PRO A 38 40.25 22.00 -4.53
N SER A 39 41.11 22.94 -4.92
CA SER A 39 41.78 23.87 -3.99
C SER A 39 40.80 24.83 -3.32
N GLU A 40 39.81 25.33 -4.07
CA GLU A 40 38.79 26.24 -3.56
C GLU A 40 37.84 25.52 -2.60
N THR A 41 37.42 24.31 -2.96
CA THR A 41 36.55 23.47 -2.12
C THR A 41 37.25 23.08 -0.82
N ALA A 42 38.54 22.70 -0.87
CA ALA A 42 39.35 22.39 0.31
C ALA A 42 39.47 23.61 1.26
N SER A 43 39.70 24.79 0.68
CA SER A 43 39.75 26.06 1.43
C SER A 43 38.41 26.36 2.11
N ALA A 44 37.29 26.26 1.36
CA ALA A 44 35.94 26.50 1.88
C ALA A 44 35.55 25.49 2.98
N ALA A 45 36.00 24.24 2.85
CA ALA A 45 35.77 23.21 3.85
C ALA A 45 36.64 23.36 5.11
N GLY A 46 37.76 24.07 4.99
CA GLY A 46 38.78 24.13 6.05
C GLY A 46 39.51 22.81 6.26
N VAL A 47 39.62 21.98 5.21
CA VAL A 47 40.30 20.68 5.25
C VAL A 47 41.46 20.68 4.25
N PRO A 48 42.67 20.21 4.63
CA PRO A 48 43.79 20.11 3.70
C PRO A 48 43.43 19.32 2.44
N LEU A 49 43.75 19.87 1.26
CA LEU A 49 43.46 19.24 -0.03
C LEU A 49 44.06 17.83 -0.12
N ALA A 50 45.26 17.62 0.43
CA ALA A 50 45.91 16.32 0.46
C ALA A 50 45.05 15.23 1.13
N LEU A 51 44.41 15.55 2.27
CA LEU A 51 43.53 14.61 2.97
C LEU A 51 42.28 14.30 2.15
N LEU A 52 41.70 15.32 1.50
CA LEU A 52 40.55 15.11 0.64
C LEU A 52 40.91 14.24 -0.57
N GLN A 53 42.13 14.36 -1.11
CA GLN A 53 42.58 13.59 -2.28
C GLN A 53 43.00 12.15 -1.99
N GLU A 54 43.11 11.73 -0.72
CA GLU A 54 43.42 10.33 -0.36
C GLU A 54 42.40 9.34 -0.93
N ARG A 55 41.15 9.80 -1.09
CA ARG A 55 40.08 9.04 -1.72
C ARG A 55 39.78 9.60 -3.10
N ALA A 56 39.80 8.73 -4.11
CA ALA A 56 39.30 9.08 -5.45
C ALA A 56 37.80 8.78 -5.56
N VAL A 57 37.01 9.78 -5.94
CA VAL A 57 35.60 9.62 -6.33
C VAL A 57 35.45 10.15 -7.74
N THR A 58 35.13 9.26 -8.69
CA THR A 58 35.05 9.66 -10.10
C THR A 58 33.73 10.36 -10.42
N ALA A 59 33.71 11.14 -11.50
CA ALA A 59 32.48 11.75 -12.02
C ALA A 59 31.41 10.70 -12.34
N GLU A 60 31.81 9.50 -12.78
CA GLU A 60 30.88 8.40 -13.06
C GLU A 60 30.21 7.87 -11.78
N MET A 61 30.98 7.65 -10.70
CA MET A 61 30.44 7.23 -9.41
C MET A 61 29.46 8.26 -8.84
N LEU A 62 29.80 9.55 -8.95
CA LEU A 62 28.92 10.66 -8.57
C LEU A 62 27.64 10.67 -9.38
N ASN A 63 27.74 10.59 -10.71
CA ASN A 63 26.59 10.60 -11.59
C ASN A 63 25.68 9.39 -11.38
N SER A 64 26.26 8.23 -11.06
CA SER A 64 25.51 7.02 -10.71
C SER A 64 24.77 7.20 -9.37
N ALA A 65 25.46 7.70 -8.34
CA ALA A 65 24.86 7.97 -7.03
C ALA A 65 23.75 9.05 -7.10
N LEU A 66 24.00 10.15 -7.82
CA LEU A 66 22.99 11.20 -8.05
C LEU A 66 21.79 10.66 -8.83
N ARG A 67 22.00 9.81 -9.84
CA ARG A 67 20.90 9.14 -10.55
C ARG A 67 20.11 8.22 -9.64
N ALA A 68 20.77 7.42 -8.79
CA ALA A 68 20.08 6.59 -7.81
C ALA A 68 19.24 7.44 -6.82
N LYS A 69 19.76 8.60 -6.39
CA LYS A 69 19.00 9.55 -5.56
C LYS A 69 17.85 10.21 -6.31
N LEU A 70 17.99 10.49 -7.61
CA LEU A 70 16.92 11.03 -8.45
C LEU A 70 15.83 10.00 -8.70
N ILE A 71 16.17 8.73 -8.95
CA ILE A 71 15.20 7.65 -9.10
C ILE A 71 14.47 7.41 -7.77
N GLY A 72 15.20 7.29 -6.66
CA GLY A 72 14.60 7.17 -5.33
C GLY A 72 13.78 8.40 -4.91
N ARG A 73 14.18 9.62 -5.31
CA ARG A 73 13.37 10.84 -5.10
C ARG A 73 12.21 10.99 -6.06
N VAL A 74 12.25 10.42 -7.26
CA VAL A 74 11.08 10.38 -8.13
C VAL A 74 10.05 9.45 -7.51
N ASP A 75 10.46 8.32 -6.95
CA ASP A 75 9.56 7.46 -6.19
C ASP A 75 9.05 8.15 -4.90
N GLU A 76 9.92 8.79 -4.10
CA GLU A 76 9.54 9.46 -2.84
C GLU A 76 8.82 10.83 -3.02
N GLU A 77 9.19 11.67 -4.00
CA GLU A 77 8.51 12.96 -4.28
C GLU A 77 7.21 12.76 -5.07
N PHE A 78 7.09 11.71 -5.88
CA PHE A 78 5.80 11.30 -6.47
C PHE A 78 4.87 10.76 -5.38
N GLU A 79 5.39 9.98 -4.42
CA GLU A 79 4.65 9.55 -3.22
C GLU A 79 4.29 10.72 -2.27
N GLN A 80 5.06 11.83 -2.21
CA GLN A 80 4.82 12.93 -1.27
C GLN A 80 4.08 14.16 -1.84
N ARG A 81 4.11 14.41 -3.16
CA ARG A 81 3.48 15.61 -3.77
C ARG A 81 2.09 15.38 -4.39
N GLU A 82 1.67 14.14 -4.62
CA GLU A 82 0.32 13.82 -5.11
C GLU A 82 -0.32 12.67 -4.30
N LEU A 83 -0.40 12.83 -2.98
CA LEU A 83 -1.34 12.05 -2.15
C LEU A 83 -2.76 12.59 -2.40
N GLY A 84 -3.23 12.39 -3.64
CA GLY A 84 -4.59 12.59 -4.14
C GLY A 84 -4.98 11.39 -5.02
N ASP A 85 -5.94 11.56 -5.95
CA ASP A 85 -6.52 10.49 -6.79
C ASP A 85 -5.48 9.62 -7.53
N SER A 86 -4.28 10.16 -7.81
CA SER A 86 -3.14 9.48 -8.44
C SER A 86 -2.59 8.31 -7.60
N SER A 87 -2.52 8.47 -6.27
CA SER A 87 -1.98 7.46 -5.34
C SER A 87 -2.95 6.29 -5.16
N ILE A 88 -4.25 6.59 -5.11
CA ILE A 88 -5.30 5.58 -5.05
C ILE A 88 -5.35 4.80 -6.38
N ALA A 89 -5.28 5.48 -7.53
CA ALA A 89 -5.22 4.82 -8.84
C ALA A 89 -3.99 3.91 -9.02
N ALA A 90 -2.84 4.27 -8.45
CA ALA A 90 -1.66 3.40 -8.47
C ALA A 90 -1.88 2.12 -7.64
N LEU A 91 -2.49 2.25 -6.46
CA LEU A 91 -2.87 1.13 -5.61
C LEU A 91 -3.87 0.20 -6.33
N ALA A 92 -4.83 0.75 -7.06
CA ALA A 92 -5.77 -0.01 -7.90
C ALA A 92 -5.05 -0.93 -8.88
N ARG A 93 -4.11 -0.38 -9.66
CA ARG A 93 -3.37 -1.13 -10.68
C ARG A 93 -2.55 -2.27 -10.08
N LEU A 94 -1.96 -2.07 -8.90
CA LEU A 94 -1.23 -3.12 -8.21
C LEU A 94 -2.16 -4.27 -7.80
N LEU A 95 -3.34 -3.94 -7.26
CA LEU A 95 -4.32 -4.94 -6.84
C LEU A 95 -4.93 -5.68 -8.04
N GLU A 96 -5.26 -4.99 -9.14
CA GLU A 96 -5.69 -5.59 -10.41
C GLU A 96 -4.62 -6.52 -10.99
N GLY A 97 -3.35 -6.13 -10.86
CA GLY A 97 -2.19 -6.95 -11.22
C GLY A 97 -1.87 -8.08 -10.25
N ARG A 98 -2.71 -8.32 -9.23
CA ARG A 98 -2.52 -9.31 -8.15
C ARG A 98 -1.20 -9.16 -7.38
N GLN A 99 -0.66 -7.95 -7.32
CA GLN A 99 0.57 -7.63 -6.60
C GLN A 99 0.27 -7.21 -5.15
N TYR A 100 -0.34 -8.11 -4.38
CA TYR A 100 -0.92 -7.78 -3.07
C TYR A 100 0.12 -7.31 -2.05
N GLU A 101 1.29 -7.92 -2.01
CA GLU A 101 2.36 -7.55 -1.08
C GLU A 101 2.92 -6.16 -1.40
N THR A 102 3.08 -5.84 -2.69
CA THR A 102 3.52 -4.52 -3.15
C THR A 102 2.44 -3.47 -2.86
N ALA A 103 1.17 -3.79 -3.10
CA ALA A 103 0.04 -2.92 -2.77
C ALA A 103 -0.04 -2.67 -1.26
N LEU A 104 0.19 -3.68 -0.43
CA LEU A 104 0.23 -3.54 1.03
C LEU A 104 1.38 -2.64 1.49
N GLN A 105 2.58 -2.82 0.94
CA GLN A 105 3.73 -1.97 1.27
C GLN A 105 3.47 -0.51 0.91
N MET A 106 2.89 -0.26 -0.27
CA MET A 106 2.51 1.09 -0.72
C MET A 106 1.44 1.69 0.21
N ALA A 107 0.37 0.95 0.51
CA ALA A 107 -0.68 1.40 1.42
C ALA A 107 -0.15 1.73 2.83
N GLN A 108 0.79 0.91 3.32
CA GLN A 108 1.43 1.12 4.61
C GLN A 108 2.22 2.43 4.61
N ARG A 109 3.01 2.69 3.57
CA ARG A 109 3.77 3.96 3.44
C ARG A 109 2.83 5.17 3.43
N PHE A 110 1.71 5.09 2.71
CA PHE A 110 0.72 6.18 2.71
C PHE A 110 0.14 6.43 4.10
N HIS A 111 -0.21 5.36 4.82
CA HIS A 111 -0.73 5.47 6.18
C HIS A 111 0.30 6.02 7.17
N GLU A 112 1.56 5.58 7.08
CA GLU A 112 2.65 6.08 7.92
C GLU A 112 3.00 7.54 7.62
N ALA A 113 2.94 7.95 6.35
CA ALA A 113 3.18 9.33 5.93
C ALA A 113 2.06 10.28 6.37
N GLN A 114 0.80 9.82 6.37
CA GLN A 114 -0.34 10.60 6.81
C GLN A 114 -1.27 9.80 7.75
N PRO A 115 -0.88 9.63 9.03
CA PRO A 115 -1.66 8.81 9.98
C PRO A 115 -3.07 9.36 10.26
N GLN A 116 -3.26 10.66 10.07
CA GLN A 116 -4.55 11.36 10.26
C GLN A 116 -5.50 11.19 9.08
N ALA A 117 -5.01 10.75 7.92
CA ALA A 117 -5.80 10.55 6.71
C ALA A 117 -6.53 9.20 6.78
N THR A 118 -7.80 9.26 7.13
CA THR A 118 -8.66 8.10 7.36
C THR A 118 -8.78 7.16 6.15
N HIS A 119 -8.74 7.70 4.93
CA HIS A 119 -8.79 6.91 3.70
C HIS A 119 -7.54 6.06 3.49
N PHE A 120 -6.35 6.50 3.92
CA PHE A 120 -5.14 5.66 3.86
C PHE A 120 -5.14 4.57 4.92
N ALA A 121 -5.68 4.83 6.11
CA ALA A 121 -5.90 3.78 7.11
C ALA A 121 -6.85 2.69 6.58
N MET A 122 -7.92 3.10 5.88
CA MET A 122 -8.86 2.17 5.25
C MET A 122 -8.22 1.39 4.08
N ALA A 123 -7.47 2.06 3.20
CA ALA A 123 -6.77 1.40 2.09
C ALA A 123 -5.72 0.41 2.59
N TYR A 124 -4.99 0.76 3.65
CA TYR A 124 -4.05 -0.14 4.31
C TYR A 124 -4.75 -1.40 4.85
N ALA A 125 -5.85 -1.22 5.59
CA ALA A 125 -6.62 -2.35 6.11
C ALA A 125 -7.20 -3.21 4.97
N PHE A 126 -7.69 -2.60 3.90
CA PHE A 126 -8.21 -3.29 2.72
C PHE A 126 -7.16 -4.20 2.04
N CYS A 127 -5.95 -3.68 1.78
CA CYS A 127 -4.85 -4.45 1.21
C CYS A 127 -4.38 -5.59 2.12
N LEU A 128 -4.62 -5.46 3.43
CA LEU A 128 -4.18 -6.43 4.43
C LEU A 128 -5.11 -7.64 4.51
N ILE A 129 -6.39 -7.53 4.10
CA ILE A 129 -7.40 -8.60 4.17
C ILE A 129 -6.91 -9.93 3.58
N PRO A 130 -6.47 -10.00 2.30
CA PRO A 130 -6.06 -11.27 1.69
C PRO A 130 -4.77 -11.85 2.27
N ILE A 131 -3.95 -11.03 2.94
CA ILE A 131 -2.62 -11.44 3.46
C ILE A 131 -2.71 -11.83 4.94
N ASN A 132 -3.47 -11.07 5.74
CA ASN A 132 -3.62 -11.25 7.17
C ASN A 132 -4.95 -10.64 7.67
N ALA A 133 -6.04 -11.39 7.50
CA ALA A 133 -7.38 -10.99 7.89
C ALA A 133 -7.51 -10.62 9.38
N ALA A 134 -6.78 -11.31 10.27
CA ALA A 134 -6.79 -11.00 11.70
C ALA A 134 -6.25 -9.58 12.00
N ARG A 135 -5.13 -9.21 11.38
CA ARG A 135 -4.54 -7.87 11.54
C ARG A 135 -5.39 -6.80 10.83
N ALA A 136 -5.98 -7.12 9.67
CA ALA A 136 -6.92 -6.24 8.99
C ALA A 136 -8.13 -5.92 9.88
N ARG A 137 -8.75 -6.94 10.49
CA ARG A 137 -9.85 -6.80 11.44
C ARG A 137 -9.50 -5.89 12.60
N SER A 138 -8.37 -6.13 13.28
CA SER A 138 -7.95 -5.24 14.39
C SER A 138 -7.76 -3.79 13.94
N SER A 139 -7.29 -3.56 12.70
CA SER A 139 -7.18 -2.21 12.15
C SER A 139 -8.55 -1.56 11.91
N LEU A 140 -9.50 -2.32 11.35
CA LEU A 140 -10.85 -1.87 11.04
C LEU A 140 -11.70 -1.62 12.29
N GLU A 141 -11.56 -2.45 13.31
CA GLU A 141 -12.27 -2.28 14.59
C GLU A 141 -11.86 -0.99 15.30
N ASN A 142 -10.59 -0.60 15.20
CA ASN A 142 -10.06 0.66 15.74
C ASN A 142 -10.44 1.89 14.91
N PHE A 143 -10.93 1.70 13.69
CA PHE A 143 -11.38 2.78 12.82
C PHE A 143 -12.79 3.25 13.22
N GLN A 144 -12.94 4.53 13.55
CA GLN A 144 -14.20 5.14 13.99
C GLN A 144 -14.68 6.19 12.98
N PRO A 145 -15.31 5.77 11.87
CA PRO A 145 -15.93 6.69 10.93
C PRO A 145 -17.20 7.31 11.53
N SER A 146 -17.59 8.48 11.02
CA SER A 146 -18.89 9.07 11.37
C SER A 146 -20.02 8.11 11.00
N GLU A 147 -21.01 7.95 11.90
CA GLU A 147 -22.18 7.13 11.64
C GLU A 147 -22.91 7.58 10.35
N GLY A 148 -23.37 6.61 9.56
CA GLY A 148 -24.04 6.85 8.28
C GLY A 148 -23.13 7.35 7.15
N SER A 149 -21.81 7.48 7.37
CA SER A 149 -20.88 7.82 6.29
C SER A 149 -20.55 6.62 5.40
N ILE A 150 -20.14 6.88 4.16
CA ILE A 150 -19.60 5.85 3.26
C ILE A 150 -18.42 5.09 3.88
N GLY A 151 -17.62 5.76 4.72
CA GLY A 151 -16.53 5.13 5.46
C GLY A 151 -17.01 4.09 6.48
N ALA A 152 -18.19 4.29 7.08
CA ALA A 152 -18.83 3.30 7.94
C ALA A 152 -19.31 2.09 7.13
N THR A 153 -19.95 2.31 5.98
CA THR A 153 -20.36 1.24 5.07
C THR A 153 -19.16 0.41 4.58
N ILE A 154 -18.09 1.06 4.10
CA ILE A 154 -16.87 0.37 3.63
C ILE A 154 -16.22 -0.42 4.78
N ARG A 155 -16.20 0.13 6.00
CA ARG A 155 -15.71 -0.58 7.18
C ARG A 155 -16.48 -1.88 7.42
N GLU A 156 -17.81 -1.83 7.42
CA GLU A 156 -18.64 -3.02 7.63
C GLU A 156 -18.44 -4.06 6.52
N ILE A 157 -18.34 -3.64 5.26
CA ILE A 157 -18.05 -4.57 4.15
C ILE A 157 -16.69 -5.26 4.35
N ASN A 158 -15.65 -4.51 4.68
CA ASN A 158 -14.32 -5.06 4.91
C ASN A 158 -14.26 -6.00 6.14
N LEU A 159 -15.05 -5.71 7.19
CA LEU A 159 -15.21 -6.60 8.34
C LEU A 159 -15.94 -7.89 7.97
N ALA A 160 -16.98 -7.81 7.13
CA ALA A 160 -17.64 -8.99 6.58
C ALA A 160 -16.65 -9.85 5.77
N SER A 161 -15.80 -9.24 4.92
CA SER A 161 -14.74 -9.97 4.21
C SER A 161 -13.77 -10.68 5.16
N CYS A 162 -13.37 -10.03 6.26
CA CYS A 162 -12.53 -10.67 7.27
C CYS A 162 -13.23 -11.82 7.99
N ALA A 163 -14.55 -11.75 8.19
CA ALA A 163 -15.34 -12.82 8.80
C ALA A 163 -15.53 -14.01 7.85
N LEU A 164 -15.70 -13.76 6.56
CA LEU A 164 -15.77 -14.80 5.51
C LEU A 164 -14.47 -15.61 5.42
N ILE A 165 -13.30 -14.96 5.45
CA ILE A 165 -12.00 -15.67 5.48
C ILE A 165 -11.89 -16.57 6.72
N ASP A 166 -12.37 -16.09 7.87
CA ASP A 166 -12.40 -16.84 9.13
C ASP A 166 -13.49 -17.94 9.16
N ARG A 167 -14.30 -18.07 8.10
CA ARG A 167 -15.48 -18.96 8.03
C ARG A 167 -16.51 -18.70 9.14
N ASN A 168 -16.60 -17.46 9.61
CA ASN A 168 -17.57 -17.04 10.60
C ASN A 168 -18.78 -16.38 9.92
N LEU A 169 -19.72 -17.20 9.45
CA LEU A 169 -20.87 -16.74 8.68
C LEU A 169 -21.83 -15.88 9.50
N ASP A 170 -21.99 -16.18 10.80
CA ASP A 170 -22.85 -15.38 11.70
C ASP A 170 -22.36 -13.93 11.77
N LYS A 171 -21.06 -13.73 12.01
CA LYS A 171 -20.47 -12.38 12.02
C LYS A 171 -20.47 -11.71 10.66
N ALA A 172 -20.25 -12.47 9.59
CA ALA A 172 -20.34 -11.92 8.24
C ALA A 172 -21.75 -11.37 7.98
N ALA A 173 -22.80 -12.11 8.37
CA ALA A 173 -24.18 -11.69 8.24
C ALA A 173 -24.52 -10.45 9.11
N GLU A 174 -24.01 -10.37 10.34
CA GLU A 174 -24.17 -9.20 11.22
C GLU A 174 -23.61 -7.92 10.57
N HIS A 175 -22.40 -8.00 9.99
CA HIS A 175 -21.79 -6.88 9.29
C HIS A 175 -22.56 -6.50 8.02
N VAL A 176 -23.03 -7.48 7.25
CA VAL A 176 -23.82 -7.24 6.04
C VAL A 176 -25.16 -6.57 6.35
N ALA A 177 -25.84 -6.99 7.43
CA ALA A 177 -27.11 -6.41 7.85
C ALA A 177 -26.97 -4.93 8.28
N SER A 178 -25.76 -4.50 8.61
CA SER A 178 -25.45 -3.13 9.03
C SER A 178 -25.13 -2.19 7.85
N ILE A 179 -25.04 -2.71 6.63
CA ILE A 179 -24.75 -1.94 5.41
C ILE A 179 -25.99 -1.17 4.95
N VAL A 180 -25.85 0.15 4.81
CA VAL A 180 -26.87 1.01 4.17
C VAL A 180 -26.59 1.08 2.67
N THR A 181 -27.56 0.70 1.84
CA THR A 181 -27.42 0.49 0.38
C THR A 181 -27.53 1.74 -0.48
N GLU A 182 -27.86 2.90 0.09
CA GLU A 182 -28.02 4.14 -0.66
C GLU A 182 -26.71 4.92 -0.68
N SER A 183 -25.81 4.59 -1.61
CA SER A 183 -24.64 5.43 -1.89
C SER A 183 -24.32 5.47 -3.38
N ASP A 184 -24.20 6.68 -3.92
CA ASP A 184 -23.71 6.96 -5.27
C ASP A 184 -22.17 6.89 -5.38
N SER A 185 -21.49 6.45 -4.32
CA SER A 185 -20.01 6.48 -4.26
C SER A 185 -19.40 5.18 -4.81
N ALA A 186 -18.41 5.35 -5.69
CA ALA A 186 -17.59 4.25 -6.19
C ALA A 186 -16.61 3.76 -5.11
N ALA A 187 -16.59 2.46 -4.79
CA ALA A 187 -15.62 1.86 -3.87
C ALA A 187 -15.08 0.52 -4.38
N TRP A 188 -13.83 0.18 -4.04
CA TRP A 188 -13.29 -1.17 -4.29
C TRP A 188 -13.64 -2.12 -3.17
N LEU A 189 -14.04 -3.33 -3.56
CA LEU A 189 -14.39 -4.42 -2.69
C LEU A 189 -13.66 -5.68 -3.11
N TRP A 190 -13.40 -6.58 -2.17
CA TRP A 190 -13.00 -7.94 -2.50
C TRP A 190 -14.23 -8.73 -2.92
N ASP A 191 -14.13 -9.49 -4.01
CA ASP A 191 -15.12 -10.48 -4.38
C ASP A 191 -15.17 -11.58 -3.30
N PRO A 192 -16.34 -11.80 -2.66
CA PRO A 192 -16.43 -12.66 -1.48
C PRO A 192 -16.11 -14.13 -1.78
N VAL A 193 -16.50 -14.64 -2.96
CA VAL A 193 -16.28 -16.04 -3.35
C VAL A 193 -14.80 -16.30 -3.57
N SER A 194 -14.16 -15.51 -4.42
CA SER A 194 -12.74 -15.62 -4.73
C SER A 194 -11.85 -15.40 -3.51
N LEU A 195 -12.26 -14.52 -2.59
CA LEU A 195 -11.55 -14.29 -1.33
C LEU A 195 -11.54 -15.55 -0.45
N VAL A 196 -12.68 -16.25 -0.34
CA VAL A 196 -12.79 -17.52 0.42
C VAL A 196 -12.03 -18.66 -0.27
N LEU A 197 -12.02 -18.68 -1.60
CA LEU A 197 -11.26 -19.66 -2.41
C LEU A 197 -9.75 -19.41 -2.40
N GLY A 198 -9.28 -18.29 -1.85
CA GLY A 198 -7.86 -17.95 -1.80
C GLY A 198 -7.30 -17.35 -3.09
N GLU A 199 -8.18 -16.91 -4.01
CA GLU A 199 -7.81 -16.25 -5.27
C GLU A 199 -8.42 -14.84 -5.36
N PRO A 200 -8.11 -13.93 -4.41
CA PRO A 200 -8.83 -12.68 -4.21
C PRO A 200 -8.93 -11.80 -5.48
N ALA A 201 -10.15 -11.54 -5.93
CA ALA A 201 -10.45 -10.65 -7.05
C ALA A 201 -11.10 -9.35 -6.57
N LEU A 202 -10.89 -8.26 -7.32
CA LEU A 202 -11.49 -6.96 -7.04
C LEU A 202 -12.86 -6.81 -7.73
N ARG A 203 -13.78 -6.11 -7.05
CA ARG A 203 -15.03 -5.58 -7.60
C ARG A 203 -15.17 -4.10 -7.28
N THR A 204 -16.01 -3.40 -8.04
CA THR A 204 -16.40 -2.01 -7.79
C THR A 204 -17.86 -1.93 -7.33
N LEU A 205 -18.11 -1.14 -6.28
CA LEU A 205 -19.44 -0.79 -5.79
C LEU A 205 -19.84 0.57 -6.37
N GLY A 206 -20.86 0.64 -7.24
CA GLY A 206 -21.53 1.90 -7.64
C GLY A 206 -21.10 2.57 -8.96
N GLY A 207 -22.08 2.78 -9.86
CA GLY A 207 -22.06 3.75 -10.98
C GLY A 207 -22.01 3.18 -12.41
N GLY A 208 -23.16 2.85 -13.01
CA GLY A 208 -23.28 2.57 -14.45
C GLY A 208 -22.87 3.77 -15.30
N GLY A 209 -21.94 3.58 -16.24
CA GLY A 209 -21.48 4.64 -17.14
C GLY A 209 -20.22 4.28 -17.92
N GLY A 210 -20.40 3.48 -18.99
CA GLY A 210 -19.60 3.50 -20.22
C GLY A 210 -18.06 3.48 -20.11
N VAL A 211 -17.48 2.29 -20.13
CA VAL A 211 -16.28 2.04 -20.92
C VAL A 211 -16.62 0.89 -21.86
N GLU A 212 -16.88 1.19 -23.13
CA GLU A 212 -16.94 0.18 -24.19
C GLU A 212 -15.58 -0.52 -24.26
N ALA A 213 -15.52 -1.73 -23.71
CA ALA A 213 -14.68 -2.80 -24.23
C ALA A 213 -15.64 -3.94 -24.59
N ALA A 214 -15.80 -4.18 -25.88
CA ALA A 214 -16.77 -5.08 -26.46
C ALA A 214 -16.67 -6.52 -25.90
N GLY A 215 -17.82 -7.09 -25.54
CA GLY A 215 -18.01 -8.54 -25.43
C GLY A 215 -18.77 -8.99 -24.17
N ASP A 216 -20.03 -9.34 -24.38
CA ASP A 216 -20.97 -10.09 -23.52
C ASP A 216 -21.59 -9.41 -22.28
N GLU A 217 -22.91 -9.29 -22.37
CA GLU A 217 -23.86 -9.00 -21.30
C GLU A 217 -23.89 -10.17 -20.30
N GLU A 218 -23.44 -9.95 -19.07
CA GLU A 218 -23.86 -10.75 -17.93
C GLU A 218 -24.13 -9.82 -16.73
N HIS A 219 -25.16 -10.18 -15.98
CA HIS A 219 -25.94 -9.32 -15.09
C HIS A 219 -25.13 -8.61 -14.00
N ALA A 220 -25.32 -7.30 -13.86
CA ALA A 220 -24.87 -6.53 -12.71
C ALA A 220 -25.78 -6.81 -11.51
N GLU A 221 -25.54 -7.90 -10.80
CA GLU A 221 -26.17 -8.15 -9.50
C GLU A 221 -25.56 -7.26 -8.42
N SER A 222 -26.44 -6.76 -7.53
CA SER A 222 -26.05 -5.96 -6.37
C SER A 222 -25.06 -6.75 -5.52
N VAL A 223 -23.92 -6.16 -5.16
CA VAL A 223 -22.88 -6.81 -4.34
C VAL A 223 -23.42 -7.32 -3.00
N VAL A 224 -24.46 -6.67 -2.45
CA VAL A 224 -25.14 -7.15 -1.23
C VAL A 224 -25.85 -8.49 -1.47
N VAL A 225 -26.42 -8.68 -2.67
CA VAL A 225 -26.99 -9.96 -3.10
C VAL A 225 -25.89 -10.99 -3.26
N VAL A 226 -24.77 -10.65 -3.91
CA VAL A 226 -23.64 -11.59 -4.11
C VAL A 226 -23.00 -12.02 -2.79
N VAL A 227 -22.83 -11.11 -1.83
CA VAL A 227 -22.28 -11.45 -0.49
C VAL A 227 -23.30 -12.26 0.33
N ALA A 228 -24.59 -11.94 0.26
CA ALA A 228 -25.65 -12.68 0.95
C ALA A 228 -25.88 -14.08 0.34
N GLU A 229 -25.81 -14.20 -0.99
CA GLU A 229 -25.90 -15.45 -1.73
C GLU A 229 -24.66 -16.31 -1.49
N ALA A 230 -23.45 -15.76 -1.55
CA ALA A 230 -22.24 -16.51 -1.19
C ALA A 230 -22.26 -17.00 0.27
N ALA A 231 -22.84 -16.21 1.19
CA ALA A 231 -23.06 -16.66 2.57
C ALA A 231 -24.14 -17.75 2.68
N GLY A 232 -25.16 -17.73 1.81
CA GLY A 232 -26.22 -18.74 1.72
C GLY A 232 -25.80 -20.04 1.04
N ASP A 233 -25.08 -19.97 -0.08
CA ASP A 233 -24.56 -21.10 -0.85
C ASP A 233 -23.46 -21.84 -0.09
N ALA A 234 -22.58 -21.11 0.59
CA ALA A 234 -21.62 -21.74 1.50
C ALA A 234 -22.35 -22.51 2.61
N ALA A 235 -23.47 -22.01 3.14
CA ALA A 235 -24.27 -22.74 4.12
C ALA A 235 -24.97 -23.98 3.50
N GLY A 236 -25.35 -23.93 2.22
CA GLY A 236 -25.96 -25.04 1.48
C GLY A 236 -25.00 -26.21 1.18
N GLU A 237 -23.75 -25.92 0.80
CA GLU A 237 -22.73 -26.96 0.56
C GLU A 237 -22.30 -27.71 1.83
N PHE A 238 -22.48 -27.12 3.02
CA PHE A 238 -22.21 -27.80 4.29
C PHE A 238 -23.39 -28.64 4.82
N ASP A 239 -24.60 -28.50 4.28
CA ASP A 239 -25.76 -29.32 4.67
C ASP A 239 -25.83 -30.64 3.87
N GLU A 240 -25.08 -30.77 2.77
CA GLU A 240 -25.02 -31.99 1.94
C GLU A 240 -23.85 -32.94 2.28
N ALA A 241 -23.43 -32.97 3.55
CA ALA A 241 -22.59 -34.05 4.05
C ALA A 241 -22.79 -34.25 5.56
N VAL A 242 -23.77 -35.09 5.96
CA VAL A 242 -23.61 -36.29 6.81
C VAL A 242 -25.00 -36.94 6.97
N HIS A 243 -25.38 -37.79 6.01
CA HIS A 243 -26.32 -38.87 6.29
C HIS A 243 -25.68 -40.21 5.91
N GLY A 244 -25.23 -40.94 6.94
CA GLY A 244 -25.06 -42.38 6.85
C GLY A 244 -23.65 -42.89 7.11
N LEU A 245 -23.16 -42.79 8.35
CA LEU A 245 -22.23 -43.77 8.92
C LEU A 245 -22.38 -43.77 10.44
N GLY A 246 -23.31 -44.58 10.91
CA GLY A 246 -23.61 -44.74 12.33
C GLY A 246 -24.32 -46.06 12.61
N ALA A 247 -23.63 -47.19 12.39
CA ALA A 247 -24.03 -48.48 12.95
C ALA A 247 -22.83 -49.42 13.05
N ALA A 248 -22.27 -49.55 14.26
CA ALA A 248 -21.86 -50.82 14.90
C ALA A 248 -20.85 -50.57 16.03
N VAL A 249 -21.34 -50.38 17.25
CA VAL A 249 -20.72 -50.95 18.46
C VAL A 249 -21.86 -51.40 19.37
N GLY A 250 -21.95 -52.72 19.58
CA GLY A 250 -22.97 -53.42 20.37
C GLY A 250 -22.95 -54.90 20.02
#